data_AF-A0A2N3C4N8-F1
#
_entry.id   AF-A0A2N3C4N8-F1
#
_cell.length_a   1.000
_cell.length_b   1.000
_cell.length_c   1.000
_cell.angle_alpha   90.00
_cell.angle_beta   90.00
_cell.angle_gamma   90.00
#
_symmetry.space_group_name_H-M   'P 1'
#
loop_
_entity.id
_entity.type
_entity.pdbx_description
1 polymer ?
#
loop_
_entity_poly.entity_id
_entity_poly.type
_entity_poly.pdbx_seq_one_letter_code
_entity_poly.pdbx_strand_id
1 'polypeptide(L)'
;MLTANQIEKGKQTTTYTESDPRHEHDDCVRIAYEWLDAQPKLKGHSRSARPIKHLIERWAGRYVSTSDVEVAAHLHPEIRGRYPYFNLSSRLVEPSLERLRNIGEANKHSNYRDDHQLTDYSSREH
;
A
#
# COMPACT_ATOMS: atom_id res chain seq x y z
N MET A 1 -4.03 7.45 11.28
CA MET A 1 -4.65 7.31 9.94
C MET A 1 -4.54 8.63 9.20
N LEU A 2 -4.26 8.60 7.89
CA LEU A 2 -4.08 9.81 7.07
C LEU A 2 -5.39 10.59 6.92
N THR A 3 -5.32 11.92 7.07
CA THR A 3 -6.43 12.84 6.81
C THR A 3 -6.57 13.14 5.31
N ALA A 4 -7.77 13.58 4.87
CA ALA A 4 -7.98 14.00 3.48
C ALA A 4 -6.99 15.10 3.05
N ASN A 5 -6.75 16.10 3.91
CA ASN A 5 -5.79 17.17 3.64
C ASN A 5 -4.34 16.67 3.47
N GLN A 6 -3.93 15.63 4.22
CA GLN A 6 -2.61 15.02 4.04
C GLN A 6 -2.51 14.29 2.71
N ILE A 7 -3.59 13.58 2.31
CA ILE A 7 -3.64 12.84 1.06
C ILE A 7 -3.66 13.79 -0.13
N GLU A 8 -4.45 14.86 -0.09
CA GLU A 8 -4.51 15.88 -1.13
C GLU A 8 -3.13 16.53 -1.34
N LYS A 9 -2.46 16.95 -0.26
CA LYS A 9 -1.10 17.48 -0.34
C LYS A 9 -0.11 16.44 -0.88
N GLY A 10 -0.20 15.21 -0.39
CA GLY A 10 0.61 14.10 -0.88
C GLY A 10 0.42 13.88 -2.38
N LYS A 11 -0.81 13.96 -2.89
CA LYS A 11 -1.11 13.83 -4.32
C LYS A 11 -0.43 14.91 -5.17
N GLN A 12 -0.27 16.11 -4.64
CA GLN A 12 0.37 17.24 -5.32
C GLN A 12 1.90 17.17 -5.31
N THR A 13 2.50 16.57 -4.27
CA THR A 13 3.96 16.54 -4.06
C THR A 13 4.61 15.21 -4.42
N THR A 14 3.82 14.16 -4.64
CA THR A 14 4.31 12.85 -5.03
C THR A 14 4.91 12.90 -6.43
N THR A 15 6.11 12.33 -6.57
CA THR A 15 6.70 12.08 -7.89
C THR A 15 6.20 10.74 -8.41
N TYR A 16 5.26 10.79 -9.35
CA TYR A 16 4.66 9.60 -9.95
C TYR A 16 5.59 8.95 -10.97
N THR A 17 5.46 7.63 -11.12
CA THR A 17 6.08 6.89 -12.23
C THR A 17 5.27 7.00 -13.52
N GLU A 18 3.95 7.10 -13.43
CA GLU A 18 3.04 7.29 -14.56
C GLU A 18 2.85 8.79 -14.89
N SER A 19 2.69 9.12 -16.17
CA SER A 19 2.51 10.52 -16.63
C SER A 19 1.12 11.09 -16.33
N ASP A 20 0.12 10.22 -16.12
CA ASP A 20 -1.26 10.58 -15.80
C ASP A 20 -1.73 9.76 -14.58
N PRO A 21 -1.38 10.20 -13.36
CA PRO A 21 -1.67 9.46 -12.14
C PRO A 21 -3.18 9.42 -11.86
N ARG A 22 -3.71 8.21 -11.66
CA ARG A 22 -5.14 7.98 -11.39
C ARG A 22 -5.35 7.68 -9.93
N HIS A 23 -6.33 8.36 -9.33
CA HIS A 23 -6.75 8.11 -7.96
C HIS A 23 -8.25 7.90 -7.94
N GLU A 24 -8.70 6.73 -7.47
CA GLU A 24 -10.14 6.44 -7.38
C GLU A 24 -10.75 7.03 -6.11
N HIS A 25 -10.07 6.86 -4.97
CA HIS A 25 -10.58 7.30 -3.68
C HIS A 25 -9.43 7.50 -2.69
N ASP A 26 -9.59 8.42 -1.74
CA ASP A 26 -8.58 8.66 -0.69
C ASP A 26 -8.34 7.41 0.18
N ASP A 27 -9.38 6.59 0.37
CA ASP A 27 -9.23 5.34 1.11
C ASP A 27 -8.27 4.35 0.43
N CYS A 28 -8.10 4.38 -0.90
CA CYS A 28 -7.09 3.55 -1.57
C CYS A 28 -5.68 3.91 -1.09
N VAL A 29 -5.42 5.20 -0.85
CA VAL A 29 -4.16 5.68 -0.25
C VAL A 29 -4.05 5.24 1.21
N ARG A 30 -5.15 5.30 1.98
CA ARG A 30 -5.15 4.86 3.39
C ARG A 30 -4.89 3.36 3.51
N ILE A 31 -5.50 2.54 2.65
CA ILE A 31 -5.28 1.10 2.55
C ILE A 31 -3.81 0.81 2.25
N ALA A 32 -3.27 1.45 1.22
CA ALA A 32 -1.87 1.27 0.86
C ALA A 32 -0.92 1.70 1.99
N TYR A 33 -1.25 2.77 2.70
CA TYR A 33 -0.47 3.25 3.85
C TYR A 33 -0.42 2.21 4.96
N GLU A 34 -1.57 1.65 5.36
CA GLU A 34 -1.63 0.63 6.42
C GLU A 34 -0.88 -0.64 6.05
N TRP A 35 -0.97 -1.08 4.79
CA TRP A 35 -0.21 -2.24 4.33
C TRP A 35 1.30 -1.99 4.37
N LEU A 36 1.75 -0.83 3.90
CA LEU A 36 3.17 -0.43 3.92
C LEU A 36 3.71 -0.28 5.34
N ASP A 37 2.90 0.25 6.26
CA ASP A 37 3.27 0.46 7.66
C ASP A 37 3.59 -0.86 8.38
N ALA A 38 2.81 -1.90 8.10
CA ALA A 38 3.02 -3.24 8.67
C ALA A 38 4.28 -3.96 8.16
N GLN A 39 4.90 -3.49 7.06
CA GLN A 39 6.02 -4.20 6.46
C GLN A 39 7.35 -3.94 7.19
N PRO A 40 8.22 -4.96 7.34
CA PRO A 40 9.58 -4.74 7.81
C PRO A 40 10.39 -3.92 6.80
N LYS A 41 10.99 -2.83 7.26
CA LYS A 41 11.81 -1.94 6.41
C LYS A 41 13.29 -2.33 6.43
N LEU A 42 13.95 -2.17 5.29
CA LEU A 42 15.39 -2.32 5.14
C LEU A 42 16.09 -0.98 5.38
N LYS A 43 17.34 -1.04 5.86
CA LYS A 43 18.21 0.15 5.99
C LYS A 43 18.60 0.76 4.65
N GLY A 44 18.55 -0.02 3.57
CA GLY A 44 18.88 0.40 2.20
C GLY A 44 17.75 0.11 1.21
N HIS A 45 17.99 0.39 -0.06
CA HIS A 45 17.03 0.14 -1.13
C HIS A 45 16.84 -1.36 -1.38
N SER A 46 15.60 -1.77 -1.63
CA SER A 46 15.35 -3.09 -2.22
C SER A 46 15.83 -3.09 -3.67
N ARG A 47 16.44 -4.19 -4.10
CA ARG A 47 16.80 -4.44 -5.50
C ARG A 47 15.71 -5.22 -6.25
N SER A 48 14.68 -5.69 -5.54
CA SER A 48 13.63 -6.52 -6.10
C SER A 48 12.39 -5.68 -6.36
N ALA A 49 11.96 -5.62 -7.61
CA ALA A 49 10.61 -5.17 -7.96
C ALA A 49 9.60 -6.15 -7.36
N ARG A 50 8.47 -5.63 -6.87
CA ARG A 50 7.34 -6.44 -6.39
C ARG A 50 6.03 -5.88 -6.92
N PRO A 51 5.04 -6.74 -7.20
CA PRO A 51 3.69 -6.30 -7.56
C PRO A 51 2.92 -5.81 -6.33
N ILE A 52 3.44 -4.76 -5.66
CA ILE A 52 2.95 -4.29 -4.35
C ILE A 52 1.45 -3.93 -4.41
N LYS A 53 1.00 -3.29 -5.50
CA LYS A 53 -0.42 -2.96 -5.65
C LYS A 53 -1.31 -4.21 -5.57
N HIS A 54 -0.92 -5.31 -6.24
CA HIS A 54 -1.72 -6.53 -6.25
C HIS A 54 -1.76 -7.21 -4.87
N LEU A 55 -0.68 -7.12 -4.09
CA LEU A 55 -0.65 -7.62 -2.71
C LEU A 55 -1.61 -6.84 -1.81
N ILE A 56 -1.63 -5.51 -1.97
CA ILE A 56 -2.52 -4.61 -1.24
C ILE A 56 -3.97 -4.87 -1.64
N GLU A 57 -4.25 -4.98 -2.94
CA GLU A 57 -5.59 -5.23 -3.48
C GLU A 57 -6.20 -6.50 -2.92
N ARG A 58 -5.42 -7.59 -2.95
CA ARG A 58 -5.83 -8.90 -2.42
C ARG A 58 -6.09 -8.87 -0.92
N TRP A 59 -5.18 -8.24 -0.17
CA TRP A 59 -5.32 -8.12 1.28
C TRP A 59 -6.55 -7.28 1.68
N ALA A 60 -6.77 -6.17 1.00
CA ALA A 60 -7.82 -5.21 1.36
C ALA A 60 -9.18 -5.47 0.70
N GLY A 61 -9.26 -6.35 -0.29
CA GLY A 61 -10.47 -6.58 -1.07
C GLY A 61 -10.96 -5.30 -1.78
N ARG A 62 -10.04 -4.47 -2.27
CA ARG A 62 -10.33 -3.18 -2.93
C ARG A 62 -9.25 -2.90 -3.97
N TYR A 63 -9.66 -2.43 -5.14
CA TYR A 63 -8.70 -2.00 -6.16
C TYR A 63 -7.88 -0.80 -5.66
N VAL A 64 -6.57 -0.79 -5.94
CA VAL A 64 -5.64 0.28 -5.55
C VAL A 64 -4.71 0.55 -6.73
N SER A 65 -4.64 1.81 -7.17
CA SER A 65 -3.76 2.18 -8.28
C SER A 65 -2.28 2.23 -7.88
N THR A 66 -1.37 2.20 -8.87
CA THR A 66 0.06 2.47 -8.63
C THR A 66 0.27 3.82 -7.96
N SER A 67 -0.42 4.86 -8.44
CA SER A 67 -0.33 6.22 -7.91
C SER A 67 -0.79 6.31 -6.46
N ASP A 68 -1.82 5.56 -6.04
CA ASP A 68 -2.25 5.51 -4.64
C ASP A 68 -1.16 4.93 -3.74
N VAL A 69 -0.47 3.86 -4.19
CA VAL A 69 0.67 3.28 -3.47
C VAL A 69 1.83 4.26 -3.39
N GLU A 70 2.11 5.01 -4.45
CA GLU A 70 3.16 6.02 -4.48
C GLU A 70 2.89 7.17 -3.51
N VAL A 71 1.64 7.66 -3.44
CA VAL A 71 1.24 8.69 -2.46
C VAL A 71 1.37 8.16 -1.03
N ALA A 72 0.90 6.93 -0.78
CA ALA A 72 1.02 6.32 0.53
C ALA A 72 2.49 6.18 0.97
N ALA A 73 3.36 5.73 0.06
CA ALA A 73 4.79 5.62 0.30
C ALA A 73 5.44 6.99 0.53
N HIS A 74 5.06 8.01 -0.24
CA HIS A 74 5.55 9.38 -0.10
C HIS A 74 5.20 10.00 1.26
N LEU A 75 4.00 9.70 1.77
CA LEU A 75 3.52 10.19 3.07
C LEU A 75 4.05 9.41 4.26
N HIS A 76 4.61 8.21 4.05
CA HIS A 76 5.06 7.35 5.14
C HIS A 76 6.49 7.71 5.62
N PRO A 77 6.71 7.93 6.92
CA PRO A 77 7.99 8.46 7.44
C PRO A 77 9.19 7.52 7.23
N GLU A 78 8.97 6.20 7.25
CA GLU A 78 10.02 5.19 7.12
C GLU A 78 10.15 4.55 5.73
N ILE A 79 9.20 4.80 4.82
CA ILE A 79 9.25 4.24 3.47
C ILE A 79 10.12 5.15 2.59
N ARG A 80 11.02 4.52 1.85
CA ARG A 80 11.99 5.18 0.98
C ARG A 80 12.07 4.42 -0.34
N GLY A 81 12.55 5.11 -1.37
CA GLY A 81 12.61 4.58 -2.73
C GLY A 81 11.40 5.00 -3.56
N ARG A 82 11.23 4.36 -4.71
CA ARG A 82 10.12 4.62 -5.65
C ARG A 82 9.51 3.30 -6.08
N TYR A 83 8.24 3.30 -6.47
CA TYR A 83 7.60 2.10 -6.97
C TYR A 83 8.35 1.54 -8.19
N PRO A 84 8.56 0.22 -8.32
CA PRO A 84 8.21 -0.88 -7.39
C PRO A 84 9.32 -1.25 -6.38
N TYR A 85 10.31 -0.38 -6.15
CA TYR A 85 11.56 -0.63 -5.40
C TYR A 85 11.63 0.09 -4.04
N PHE A 86 10.58 0.01 -3.23
CA PHE A 86 10.63 0.56 -1.86
C PHE A 86 11.62 -0.20 -0.98
N ASN A 87 12.07 0.40 0.12
CA ASN A 87 12.96 -0.20 1.14
C ASN A 87 12.25 -1.28 1.99
N LEU A 88 11.53 -2.20 1.37
CA LEU A 88 10.82 -3.29 2.06
C LEU A 88 11.66 -4.56 2.08
N SER A 89 11.56 -5.31 3.18
CA SER A 89 12.09 -6.67 3.30
C SER A 89 11.41 -7.59 2.29
N SER A 90 12.13 -8.64 1.85
CA SER A 90 11.51 -9.71 1.09
C SER A 90 10.60 -10.60 1.93
N ARG A 91 10.76 -10.56 3.26
CA ARG A 91 9.94 -11.29 4.23
C ARG A 91 8.76 -10.42 4.62
N LEU A 92 7.76 -10.36 3.74
CA LEU A 92 6.55 -9.57 3.94
C LEU A 92 5.72 -10.13 5.10
N VAL A 93 5.02 -9.24 5.78
CA VAL A 93 4.10 -9.58 6.88
C VAL A 93 2.69 -9.35 6.38
N GLU A 94 1.82 -10.35 6.54
CA GLU A 94 0.39 -10.20 6.29
C GLU A 94 -0.18 -9.25 7.37
N PRO A 95 -0.62 -8.03 7.00
CA PRO A 95 -1.11 -7.08 7.99
C PRO A 95 -2.45 -7.55 8.60
N SER A 96 -2.70 -7.18 9.85
CA SER A 96 -3.96 -7.47 10.51
C SER A 96 -5.12 -6.75 9.84
N LEU A 97 -6.26 -7.45 9.69
CA LEU A 97 -7.49 -6.85 9.15
C LEU A 97 -8.03 -5.73 10.06
N GLU A 98 -7.63 -5.67 11.33
CA GLU A 98 -7.99 -4.58 12.23
C GLU A 98 -7.50 -3.21 11.72
N ARG A 99 -6.39 -3.17 10.96
CA ARG A 99 -5.90 -1.95 10.32
C ARG A 99 -6.89 -1.35 9.32
N LEU A 100 -7.75 -2.18 8.73
CA LEU A 100 -8.78 -1.76 7.76
C LEU A 100 -10.08 -1.31 8.42
N ARG A 101 -10.26 -1.53 9.73
CA ARG A 101 -11.55 -1.37 10.42
C ARG A 101 -12.19 0.01 10.26
N ASN A 102 -11.38 1.06 10.14
CA ASN A 102 -11.85 2.44 10.01
C ASN A 102 -11.78 2.99 8.57
N ILE A 103 -11.52 2.12 7.58
CA ILE A 103 -11.44 2.50 6.17
C ILE A 103 -12.73 2.10 5.46
N GLY A 104 -13.51 3.09 5.00
CA GLY A 104 -14.84 2.86 4.45
C GLY A 104 -14.86 2.05 3.16
N GLU A 105 -13.85 2.21 2.30
CA GLU A 105 -13.75 1.47 1.03
C GLU A 105 -13.15 0.07 1.13
N ALA A 106 -12.66 -0.36 2.30
CA ALA A 106 -12.08 -1.70 2.44
C ALA A 106 -13.14 -2.79 2.21
N ASN A 107 -12.74 -3.88 1.54
CA ASN A 107 -13.57 -5.05 1.21
C ASN A 107 -14.78 -4.79 0.32
N LYS A 108 -14.87 -3.63 -0.34
CA LYS A 108 -16.00 -3.33 -1.24
C LYS A 108 -15.93 -4.03 -2.60
N HIS A 109 -14.77 -4.55 -3.00
CA HIS A 109 -14.60 -5.32 -4.23
C HIS A 109 -14.26 -6.77 -3.89
N SER A 110 -15.29 -7.61 -3.75
CA SER A 110 -15.16 -9.00 -3.27
C SER A 110 -14.21 -9.86 -4.10
N ASN A 111 -14.14 -9.63 -5.41
CA ASN A 111 -13.31 -10.39 -6.35
C ASN A 111 -11.80 -10.34 -6.04
N TYR A 112 -11.29 -9.28 -5.40
CA TYR A 112 -9.86 -9.20 -5.09
C TYR A 112 -9.48 -10.06 -3.88
N ARG A 113 -10.40 -10.18 -2.91
CA ARG A 113 -10.12 -10.90 -1.66
C ARG A 113 -10.10 -12.41 -1.86
N ASP A 114 -10.86 -12.91 -2.83
CA ASP A 114 -10.93 -14.34 -3.16
C ASP A 114 -9.59 -14.88 -3.69
N ASP A 115 -8.78 -14.01 -4.31
CA ASP A 115 -7.45 -14.33 -4.82
C ASP A 115 -6.33 -14.22 -3.77
N HIS A 116 -6.65 -13.87 -2.52
CA HIS A 116 -5.64 -13.66 -1.47
C HIS A 116 -4.87 -14.93 -1.13
N GLN A 117 -3.55 -14.89 -1.34
CA GLN A 117 -2.66 -16.02 -1.10
C GLN A 117 -1.79 -15.77 0.12
N LEU A 118 -1.99 -16.58 1.16
CA LEU A 118 -1.15 -16.55 2.38
C LEU A 118 0.33 -16.81 2.11
N THR A 119 0.63 -17.52 1.01
CA THR A 119 2.00 -17.80 0.56
C THR A 119 2.77 -16.56 0.10
N ASP A 120 2.10 -15.43 -0.13
CA ASP A 120 2.77 -14.15 -0.43
C ASP A 120 3.50 -13.57 0.79
N TYR A 121 3.18 -14.06 1.99
CA TYR A 121 3.66 -13.52 3.26
C TYR A 121 4.52 -14.55 4.02
N SER A 122 5.55 -14.08 4.71
CA SER A 122 6.43 -14.91 5.53
C SER A 122 5.91 -15.11 6.95
N SER A 123 5.04 -14.21 7.42
CA SER A 123 4.42 -14.26 8.74
C SER A 123 3.16 -13.41 8.77
N ARG A 124 2.37 -13.53 9.84
CA ARG A 124 1.21 -12.67 10.10
C ARG A 124 1.51 -11.66 11.19
N GLU A 125 0.90 -10.49 11.09
CA GLU A 125 0.88 -9.52 12.19
C GLU A 125 0.03 -10.07 13.35
N HIS A 126 0.52 -9.89 14.58
CA HIS A 126 -0.12 -10.36 15.82
C HIS A 126 -0.95 -9.26 16.47
#